data_AF-A0A6U6WQA9-F1
#
_entry.id   AF-A0A6U6WQA9-F1
#
_cell.length_a   1.000
_cell.length_b   1.000
_cell.length_c   1.000
_cell.angle_alpha   90.00
_cell.angle_beta   90.00
_cell.angle_gamma   90.00
#
_symmetry.space_group_name_H-M   'P 1'
#
loop_
_entity.id
_entity.type
_entity.pdbx_description
1 polymer ?
#
loop_
_entity_poly.entity_id
_entity_poly.type
_entity_poly.pdbx_seq_one_letter_code
_entity_poly.pdbx_strand_id
1 'polypeptide(L)'
;RSTQFCSTPGTQCFQKNDGWGSCLPSCEPGPNFQEPEWNTWSCKPLGPRSPGAAPWVQQKCAHGGENCAPKGCCATPGQQCYKQSPYYSKCKPSCEKGEKEHQWDTPWNCEKVGMRT
;
A
#
# COMPACT_ATOMS: atom_id res chain seq x y z
N ARG A 1 0.33 -24.91 -0.99
CA ARG A 1 -0.73 -24.04 -1.58
C ARG A 1 -0.04 -22.75 -2.01
N SER A 2 0.27 -22.61 -3.30
CA SER A 2 0.90 -21.42 -3.85
C SER A 2 -0.18 -20.34 -4.02
N THR A 3 -0.22 -19.35 -3.14
CA THR A 3 -1.19 -18.26 -3.25
C THR A 3 -0.71 -17.30 -4.33
N GLN A 4 -1.25 -17.45 -5.54
CA GLN A 4 -1.04 -16.55 -6.69
C GLN A 4 -1.70 -15.17 -6.51
N PHE A 5 -2.00 -14.79 -5.28
CA PHE A 5 -2.66 -13.54 -4.92
C PHE A 5 -1.78 -12.79 -3.93
N CYS A 6 -1.51 -11.54 -4.27
CA CYS A 6 -0.79 -10.64 -3.39
C CYS A 6 -1.76 -9.94 -2.45
N SER A 7 -1.44 -9.96 -1.15
CA SER A 7 -2.21 -9.24 -0.13
C SER A 7 -2.04 -7.71 -0.22
N THR A 8 -0.98 -7.25 -0.90
CA THR A 8 -0.68 -5.83 -1.08
C THR A 8 -1.43 -5.29 -2.30
N PRO A 9 -2.26 -4.23 -2.16
CA PRO A 9 -2.95 -3.61 -3.29
C PRO A 9 -1.96 -3.03 -4.31
N GLY A 10 -2.28 -3.15 -5.60
CA GLY A 10 -1.43 -2.66 -6.69
C GLY A 10 -0.16 -3.48 -6.94
N THR A 11 -0.05 -4.68 -6.38
CA THR A 11 1.08 -5.59 -6.64
C THR A 11 0.64 -6.80 -7.46
N GLN A 12 1.56 -7.32 -8.26
CA GLN A 12 1.37 -8.57 -8.97
C GLN A 12 2.41 -9.57 -8.47
N CYS A 13 2.02 -10.84 -8.37
CA CYS A 13 3.00 -11.88 -8.16
C CYS A 13 3.79 -12.03 -9.46
N PHE A 14 5.09 -11.82 -9.41
CA PHE A 14 6.00 -12.00 -10.52
C PHE A 14 6.93 -13.16 -10.24
N GLN A 15 7.10 -14.04 -11.23
CA GLN A 15 8.03 -15.15 -11.15
C GLN A 15 9.47 -14.64 -11.24
N LYS A 16 10.32 -15.06 -10.31
CA LYS A 16 11.77 -14.92 -10.45
C LYS A 16 12.29 -16.15 -11.21
N ASN A 17 12.24 -17.32 -10.59
CA ASN A 17 12.66 -18.61 -11.13
C ASN A 17 11.59 -19.71 -10.93
N ASP A 18 11.89 -20.95 -11.33
CA ASP A 18 10.93 -22.08 -11.38
C ASP A 18 10.24 -22.40 -10.04
N GLY A 19 10.84 -22.01 -8.91
CA GLY A 19 10.32 -22.25 -7.57
C GLY A 19 9.99 -21.00 -6.73
N TRP A 20 10.29 -19.79 -7.22
CA TRP A 20 10.17 -18.57 -6.42
C TRP A 20 9.50 -17.44 -7.21
N GLY A 21 8.48 -16.84 -6.59
CA GLY A 21 7.83 -15.63 -7.06
C GLY A 21 7.63 -14.66 -5.91
N SER A 22 7.60 -13.37 -6.22
CA SER A 22 7.41 -12.31 -5.22
C SER A 22 6.38 -11.29 -5.70
N CYS A 23 5.69 -10.68 -4.75
CA CYS A 23 4.74 -9.61 -5.00
C CYS A 23 5.47 -8.30 -5.22
N LEU A 24 5.52 -7.83 -6.47
CA LEU A 24 6.12 -6.54 -6.82
C LEU A 24 5.08 -5.62 -7.46
N PRO A 25 5.23 -4.29 -7.35
CA PRO A 25 4.42 -3.34 -8.11
C PRO A 25 4.73 -3.39 -9.63
N SER A 26 5.99 -3.65 -9.97
CA SER A 26 6.54 -3.73 -11.34
C SER A 26 7.73 -4.69 -11.36
N CYS A 27 7.90 -5.42 -12.46
CA CYS A 27 9.04 -6.31 -12.67
C CYS A 27 9.55 -6.10 -14.10
N GLU A 28 10.81 -5.72 -14.24
CA GLU A 28 11.47 -5.58 -15.54
C GLU A 28 12.28 -6.84 -15.83
N PRO A 29 11.93 -7.62 -16.88
CA PRO A 29 12.71 -8.78 -17.27
C PRO A 29 14.05 -8.32 -17.82
N GLY A 30 15.14 -8.79 -17.22
CA GLY A 30 16.47 -8.45 -17.69
C GLY A 30 17.54 -9.39 -17.15
N PRO A 31 18.51 -9.81 -17.98
CA PRO A 31 19.71 -10.46 -17.49
C PRO A 31 20.55 -9.42 -16.73
N ASN A 32 20.73 -9.60 -15.43
CA ASN A 32 21.87 -8.97 -14.77
C ASN A 32 23.12 -9.64 -15.33
N PHE A 33 23.90 -8.93 -16.15
CA PHE A 33 25.17 -9.43 -16.72
C PHE A 33 26.21 -9.81 -15.65
N GLN A 34 25.93 -9.52 -14.37
CA GLN A 34 26.76 -9.89 -13.22
C GLN A 34 26.36 -11.19 -12.52
N GLU A 35 25.25 -11.87 -12.86
CA GLU A 35 24.79 -13.03 -12.10
C GLU A 35 24.46 -14.28 -12.93
N PRO A 36 24.74 -15.49 -12.41
CA PRO A 36 24.44 -16.76 -13.07
C PRO A 36 22.94 -16.94 -13.36
N GLU A 37 22.62 -17.70 -14.43
CA GLU A 37 21.28 -17.84 -15.04
C GLU A 37 20.14 -18.17 -14.06
N TRP A 38 20.42 -18.77 -12.90
CA TRP A 38 19.44 -19.12 -11.86
C TRP A 38 18.89 -17.91 -11.06
N ASN A 39 19.49 -16.73 -11.21
CA ASN A 39 19.07 -15.48 -10.55
C ASN A 39 18.34 -14.49 -11.47
N THR A 40 18.09 -14.88 -12.73
CA THR A 40 17.35 -14.04 -13.67
C THR A 40 15.88 -13.92 -13.26
N TRP A 41 15.36 -12.70 -13.24
CA TRP A 41 13.93 -12.48 -13.04
C TRP A 41 13.22 -12.74 -14.36
N SER A 42 12.50 -13.86 -14.46
CA SER A 42 11.62 -14.11 -15.62
C SER A 42 10.47 -13.10 -15.73
N CYS A 43 10.12 -12.44 -14.61
CA CYS A 43 9.04 -11.46 -14.49
C CYS A 43 7.71 -11.93 -15.06
N LYS A 44 7.49 -13.25 -15.13
CA LYS A 44 6.24 -13.81 -15.62
C LYS A 44 5.14 -13.53 -14.60
N PRO A 45 4.04 -12.84 -14.98
CA PRO A 45 2.95 -12.57 -14.05
C PRO A 45 2.25 -13.87 -13.63
N LEU A 46 2.26 -14.17 -12.34
CA LEU A 46 1.62 -15.33 -11.73
C LEU A 46 0.30 -14.91 -11.08
N GLY A 47 -0.71 -14.67 -11.91
CA GLY A 47 -2.07 -14.32 -11.46
C GLY A 47 -2.48 -12.88 -11.78
N PRO A 48 -3.76 -12.54 -11.51
CA PRO A 48 -4.27 -11.19 -11.73
C PRO A 48 -3.57 -10.20 -10.80
N ARG A 49 -3.36 -8.97 -11.28
CA ARG A 49 -2.95 -7.86 -10.40
C ARG A 49 -3.96 -7.74 -9.28
N SER A 50 -3.49 -7.61 -8.05
CA SER A 50 -4.38 -7.20 -6.97
C SER A 50 -5.00 -5.86 -7.40
N PRO A 51 -6.33 -5.72 -7.34
CA PRO A 51 -6.97 -4.46 -7.68
C PRO A 51 -6.25 -3.36 -6.91
N GLY A 52 -5.65 -2.41 -7.63
CA GLY A 52 -5.17 -1.18 -7.01
C GLY A 52 -6.36 -0.44 -6.42
N ALA A 53 -6.09 0.66 -5.71
CA ALA A 53 -7.13 1.60 -5.35
C ALA A 53 -8.02 1.91 -6.58
N ALA A 54 -9.32 1.64 -6.48
CA ALA A 54 -10.24 1.80 -7.60
C ALA A 54 -10.20 3.26 -8.11
N PRO A 55 -10.50 3.53 -9.40
CA PRO A 55 -10.37 4.88 -9.96
C PRO A 55 -11.14 5.97 -9.19
N TRP A 56 -12.26 5.60 -8.54
CA TRP A 56 -13.03 6.51 -7.69
C TRP A 56 -12.26 6.95 -6.44
N VAL A 57 -11.27 6.19 -5.98
CA VAL A 57 -10.45 6.51 -4.81
C VAL A 57 -9.68 7.81 -5.04
N GLN A 58 -9.08 8.00 -6.20
CA GLN A 58 -8.40 9.27 -6.53
C GLN A 58 -9.34 10.48 -6.62
N GLN A 59 -10.63 10.27 -6.86
CA GLN A 59 -11.60 11.37 -6.98
C GLN A 59 -12.36 11.65 -5.68
N LYS A 60 -12.61 10.62 -4.87
CA LYS A 60 -13.50 10.68 -3.69
C LYS A 60 -12.75 10.64 -2.37
N CYS A 61 -11.53 10.11 -2.34
CA CYS A 61 -10.76 9.95 -1.11
C CYS A 61 -9.87 11.15 -0.81
N ALA A 62 -9.36 11.20 0.42
CA ALA A 62 -8.54 12.29 0.90
C ALA A 62 -7.10 12.15 0.38
N HIS A 63 -6.56 13.22 -0.19
CA HIS A 63 -5.14 13.27 -0.56
C HIS A 63 -4.25 13.50 0.66
N GLY A 64 -2.94 13.31 0.50
CA GLY A 64 -1.97 13.53 1.57
C GLY A 64 -2.07 14.94 2.15
N GLY A 65 -2.39 15.05 3.44
CA GLY A 65 -2.57 16.33 4.15
C GLY A 65 -4.00 16.83 4.23
N GLU A 66 -4.94 16.27 3.45
CA GLU A 66 -6.37 16.56 3.62
C GLU A 66 -6.93 15.85 4.86
N ASN A 67 -7.97 16.45 5.44
CA ASN A 67 -8.72 15.79 6.49
C ASN A 67 -9.51 14.62 5.89
N CYS A 68 -9.14 13.40 6.26
CA CYS A 68 -9.79 12.20 5.77
C CYS A 68 -11.03 11.80 6.59
N ALA A 69 -11.35 12.51 7.67
CA ALA A 69 -12.53 12.26 8.51
C ALA A 69 -13.86 12.27 7.73
N PRO A 70 -14.16 13.27 6.87
CA PRO A 70 -15.40 13.27 6.09
C PRO A 70 -15.41 12.25 4.95
N LYS A 71 -14.25 11.89 4.40
CA LYS A 71 -14.13 11.02 3.21
C LYS A 71 -14.02 9.53 3.59
N GLY A 72 -13.47 9.20 4.76
CA GLY A 72 -13.31 7.83 5.26
C GLY A 72 -12.38 6.94 4.43
N CYS A 73 -11.59 7.51 3.53
CA CYS A 73 -10.64 6.77 2.71
C CYS A 73 -9.49 7.69 2.26
N CYS A 74 -8.37 7.07 1.90
CA CYS A 74 -7.17 7.76 1.42
C CYS A 74 -6.99 7.58 -0.08
N ALA A 75 -6.59 8.62 -0.79
CA ALA A 75 -6.35 8.54 -2.23
C ALA A 75 -5.05 7.77 -2.55
N THR A 76 -4.12 7.75 -1.60
CA THR A 76 -2.82 7.10 -1.74
C THR A 76 -2.88 5.62 -1.35
N PRO A 77 -2.46 4.70 -2.24
CA PRO A 77 -2.35 3.29 -1.91
C PRO A 77 -1.42 3.03 -0.72
N GLY A 78 -1.77 2.05 0.11
CA GLY A 78 -1.08 1.69 1.35
C GLY A 78 -1.39 2.58 2.55
N GLN A 79 -2.06 3.73 2.36
CA GLN A 79 -2.41 4.63 3.46
C GLN A 79 -3.75 4.27 4.10
N GLN A 80 -3.81 4.44 5.41
CA GLN A 80 -5.03 4.29 6.19
C GLN A 80 -5.38 5.67 6.78
N CYS A 81 -6.66 6.01 6.73
CA CYS A 81 -7.13 7.20 7.42
C CYS A 81 -7.15 6.92 8.93
N TYR A 82 -6.34 7.67 9.68
CA TYR A 82 -6.24 7.57 11.12
C TYR A 82 -6.76 8.84 11.77
N LYS A 83 -7.48 8.67 12.88
CA LYS A 83 -8.04 9.77 13.66
C LYS A 83 -7.03 10.28 14.68
N GLN A 84 -6.73 11.58 14.63
CA GLN A 84 -5.97 12.26 15.68
C GLN A 84 -6.93 12.74 16.77
N SER A 85 -7.96 13.47 16.35
CA SER A 85 -8.95 14.11 17.23
C SER A 85 -10.36 13.91 16.66
N PRO A 86 -11.44 14.25 17.42
CA PRO A 86 -12.82 14.12 16.93
C PRO A 86 -13.08 14.81 15.59
N TYR A 87 -12.34 15.87 15.29
CA TYR A 87 -12.52 16.70 14.11
C TYR A 87 -11.39 16.57 13.08
N TYR A 88 -10.29 15.88 13.39
CA TYR A 88 -9.13 15.79 12.51
C TYR A 88 -8.67 14.34 12.34
N SER A 89 -8.60 13.90 11.09
CA SER A 89 -8.03 12.63 10.68
C SER A 89 -7.12 12.84 9.48
N LYS A 90 -6.03 12.09 9.40
CA LYS A 90 -5.05 12.21 8.31
C LYS A 90 -4.73 10.83 7.77
N CYS A 91 -4.42 10.79 6.48
CA CYS A 91 -3.88 9.60 5.85
C CYS A 91 -2.44 9.40 6.30
N LYS A 92 -2.16 8.28 6.96
CA LYS A 92 -0.80 7.84 7.32
C LYS A 92 -0.63 6.36 6.94
N PRO A 93 0.58 5.90 6.59
CA PRO A 93 0.86 4.48 6.37
C PRO A 93 0.80 3.69 7.69
N SER A 94 1.16 4.31 8.80
CA SER A 94 1.11 3.76 10.16
C SER A 94 0.70 4.87 11.15
N CYS A 95 0.19 4.47 12.31
CA CYS A 95 -0.18 5.40 13.37
C CYS A 95 0.17 4.78 14.72
N GLU A 96 0.88 5.53 15.55
CA GLU A 96 1.22 5.13 16.91
C GLU A 96 0.34 5.87 17.92
N LYS A 97 -0.37 5.11 18.76
CA LYS A 97 -1.31 5.70 19.71
C LYS A 97 -0.54 6.50 20.76
N GLY A 98 -0.90 7.76 20.94
CA GLY A 98 -0.20 8.66 21.85
C GLY A 98 0.95 9.43 21.22
N GLU A 99 1.27 9.19 19.94
CA GLU A 99 2.20 10.01 19.16
C GLU A 99 1.70 11.47 19.18
N LYS A 100 2.63 12.42 19.21
CA LYS A 100 2.37 13.85 19.02
C LYS A 100 3.37 14.37 18.00
N GLU A 101 2.89 15.07 16.97
CA GLU A 101 3.80 15.73 16.02
C GLU A 101 4.46 16.94 16.70
N HIS A 102 3.69 17.74 17.45
CA HIS A 102 4.21 18.83 18.30
C HIS A 102 3.80 18.65 19.76
N GLN A 103 4.57 19.24 20.67
CA GLN A 103 4.30 19.19 22.12
C GLN A 103 2.89 19.69 22.52
N TRP A 104 2.33 20.62 21.75
CA TRP A 104 0.98 21.18 21.95
C TRP A 104 -0.12 20.43 21.18
N ASP A 105 0.23 19.44 20.35
CA ASP A 105 -0.76 18.69 19.58
C ASP A 105 -1.49 17.66 20.45
N THR A 106 -2.73 17.38 20.04
CA THR A 106 -3.51 16.30 20.63
C THR A 106 -2.85 14.97 20.28
N PRO A 107 -2.68 14.06 21.27
CA PRO A 107 -2.13 12.74 21.01
C PRO A 107 -3.00 11.98 19.99
N TRP A 108 -2.35 11.28 19.06
CA TRP A 108 -3.06 10.47 18.07
C TRP A 108 -3.86 9.36 18.75
N ASN A 109 -5.16 9.30 18.48
CA ASN A 109 -6.00 8.18 18.94
C ASN A 109 -5.78 6.92 18.07
N CYS A 110 -5.34 7.11 16.82
CA CYS A 110 -5.09 6.04 15.84
C CYS A 110 -6.30 5.14 15.55
N GLU A 111 -7.51 5.67 15.77
CA GLU A 111 -8.74 5.02 15.35
C GLU A 111 -8.79 5.01 13.82
N LYS A 112 -9.03 3.83 13.24
CA LYS A 112 -9.08 3.65 11.78
C LYS A 112 -10.43 4.15 11.27
N VAL A 113 -10.41 5.13 10.38
CA VAL A 113 -11.62 5.66 9.75
C VAL A 113 -11.73 5.07 8.35
N GLY A 114 -12.69 4.16 8.17
CA GLY A 114 -12.95 3.48 6.91
C GLY A 114 -11.83 2.55 6.41
N MET A 115 -11.80 2.29 5.11
CA MET A 115 -11.01 1.21 4.51
C MET A 115 -9.59 1.65 4.14
N ARG A 116 -8.63 0.71 4.22
CA ARG A 116 -7.30 0.87 3.65
C ARG A 116 -7.37 0.68 2.14
N THR A 117 -6.83 1.65 1.41
CA THR A 117 -6.59 1.64 -0.03
C THR A 117 -5.18 1.21 -0.33
#